data_AF-A0A529QWE2-F1
#
_entry.id   AF-A0A529QWE2-F1
#
_cell.length_a   1.000
_cell.length_b   1.000
_cell.length_c   1.000
_cell.angle_alpha   90.00
_cell.angle_beta   90.00
_cell.angle_gamma   90.00
#
_symmetry.space_group_name_H-M   'P 1'
#
loop_
_entity.id
_entity.type
_entity.pdbx_description
1 polymer ?
#
loop_
_entity_poly.entity_id
_entity_poly.type
_entity_poly.pdbx_seq_one_letter_code
_entity_poly.pdbx_strand_id
1 'polypeptide(L)' 'TPYDGREVTGWPVGTILRGTRVMWEGEIAEPGQGRAVEFSEALPA' A
#
# COMPACT_ATOMS: atom_id res chain seq x y z
N THR A 1 -3.24 -16.35 6.66
CA THR A 1 -3.88 -16.03 5.36
C THR A 1 -4.07 -17.32 4.58
N PRO A 2 -4.75 -17.37 3.42
CA PRO A 2 -4.75 -18.57 2.57
C PRO A 2 -3.36 -19.05 2.11
N TYR A 3 -2.32 -18.23 2.32
CA TYR A 3 -0.93 -18.48 1.96
C TYR A 3 -0.02 -18.73 3.17
N ASP A 4 -0.60 -19.01 4.34
CA ASP A 4 0.17 -19.31 5.55
C ASP A 4 1.16 -20.48 5.31
N GLY A 5 2.41 -20.33 5.78
CA GLY A 5 3.47 -21.34 5.61
C GLY A 5 4.10 -21.44 4.21
N ARG A 6 3.74 -20.56 3.26
CA ARG A 6 4.39 -20.50 1.95
C ARG A 6 5.73 -19.75 2.01
N GLU A 7 6.75 -20.28 1.33
CA GLU A 7 7.97 -19.54 1.06
C GLU A 7 7.72 -18.49 -0.04
N VAL A 8 8.32 -17.31 0.14
CA VAL A 8 8.23 -16.18 -0.79
C VAL A 8 9.62 -15.76 -1.22
N THR A 9 9.76 -15.30 -2.46
CA THR A 9 11.04 -14.87 -3.03
C THR A 9 11.44 -13.45 -2.64
N GLY A 10 10.52 -12.68 -2.07
CA GLY A 10 10.78 -11.31 -1.67
C GLY A 10 9.68 -10.74 -0.78
N TRP A 11 10.03 -9.68 -0.07
CA TRP A 11 9.15 -8.95 0.81
C TRP A 11 9.34 -7.44 0.61
N PRO A 12 8.26 -6.63 0.65
CA PRO A 12 8.40 -5.17 0.55
C PRO A 12 9.22 -4.63 1.73
N VAL A 13 10.28 -3.88 1.42
CA VAL A 13 11.06 -3.14 2.42
C VAL A 13 10.31 -1.89 2.86
N GLY A 14 9.48 -1.29 2.00
CA GLY A 14 8.69 -0.13 2.38
C GLY A 14 7.54 0.19 1.45
N THR A 15 6.61 0.99 1.98
CA THR A 15 5.42 1.47 1.27
C THR A 15 5.35 2.99 1.36
N ILE A 16 5.14 3.63 0.21
CA ILE A 16 4.95 5.07 0.12
C ILE A 16 3.52 5.36 -0.33
N LEU A 17 2.79 6.17 0.44
CA LEU A 17 1.48 6.68 0.09
C LEU A 17 1.59 8.20 -0.11
N ARG A 18 1.36 8.67 -1.34
CA ARG A 18 1.32 10.10 -1.68
C ARG A 18 2.56 10.90 -1.26
N GLY A 19 3.74 10.27 -1.29
CA GLY A 19 5.01 10.87 -0.88
C GLY A 19 5.43 10.58 0.56
N THR A 20 4.53 10.03 1.39
CA THR A 20 4.82 9.67 2.79
C THR A 20 5.22 8.21 2.90
N ARG A 21 6.32 7.92 3.61
CA ARG A 21 6.70 6.55 4.00
C ARG A 21 5.80 6.07 5.14
N VAL A 22 4.88 5.15 4.85
CA VAL A 22 3.89 4.67 5.84
C VAL A 22 4.26 3.33 6.46
N MET A 23 5.09 2.53 5.78
CA MET A 23 5.64 1.29 6.29
C MET A 23 7.10 1.17 5.90
N TRP A 24 7.94 0.68 6.82
CA TRP A 24 9.35 0.36 6.54
C TRP A 24 9.84 -0.80 7.38
N GLU A 25 10.52 -1.77 6.77
CA GLU A 25 11.04 -2.98 7.43
C GLU A 25 9.99 -3.72 8.30
N GLY A 26 8.72 -3.65 7.89
CA GLY A 26 7.60 -4.28 8.59
C GLY A 26 6.95 -3.41 9.67
N GLU A 27 7.51 -2.25 10.01
CA GLU A 27 6.90 -1.32 10.97
C GLU A 27 5.94 -0.35 10.26
N ILE A 28 4.73 -0.20 10.78
CA ILE A 28 3.77 0.81 10.33
C ILE A 28 4.03 2.09 11.12
N ALA A 29 4.55 3.12 10.44
CA ALA A 29 5.03 4.34 11.06
C ALA A 29 3.95 5.44 11.16
N GLU A 30 2.95 5.42 10.28
CA GLU A 30 1.96 6.49 10.15
C GLU A 30 0.52 5.94 10.13
N PRO A 31 -0.46 6.69 10.68
CA PRO A 31 -1.88 6.38 10.49
C PRO A 31 -2.29 6.37 9.02
N GLY A 32 -3.44 5.77 8.69
CA GLY A 32 -3.94 5.71 7.32
C GLY A 32 -4.21 7.10 6.71
N GLN A 33 -3.50 7.44 5.63
CA GLN A 33 -3.61 8.73 4.91
C GLN A 33 -4.41 8.59 3.58
N GLY A 34 -5.34 7.64 3.53
CA GLY A 34 -6.16 7.38 2.34
C GLY A 34 -7.09 8.55 2.01
N ARG A 35 -7.42 8.72 0.72
CA ARG A 35 -8.50 9.59 0.26
C ARG A 35 -9.25 8.91 -0.87
N ALA A 36 -10.55 9.21 -0.99
CA ALA A 36 -11.34 8.79 -2.13
C ALA A 36 -10.67 9.24 -3.44
N VAL A 37 -10.78 8.40 -4.46
CA VAL A 37 -10.30 8.66 -5.82
C VAL A 37 -11.46 8.54 -6.78
N GLU A 38 -11.53 9.45 -7.74
CA GLU A 38 -12.46 9.36 -8.85
C GLU A 38 -11.81 8.52 -9.96
N PHE A 39 -12.64 7.73 -10.65
CA PHE A 39 -12.20 6.92 -11.76
C PHE A 39 -12.21 7.79 -13.01
N SER A 40 -11.08 7.87 -13.70
CA SER A 40 -10.94 8.67 -14.93
C SER A 40 -11.95 8.28 -16.00
N GLU A 41 -12.30 7.00 -16.07
CA GLU A 41 -13.27 6.40 -16.99
C GLU A 41 -14.71 6.89 -16.76
N ALA A 42 -15.00 7.46 -15.58
CA ALA A 42 -16.30 8.01 -15.22
C ALA A 42 -16.39 9.53 -15.44
N LEU A 43 -15.29 10.19 -15.84
CA LEU A 43 -15.29 11.63 -16.10
C LEU A 43 -15.95 11.93 -17.47
N PRO A 44 -16.69 13.04 -17.61
CA PRO A 44 -17.16 13.52 -18.89
C PRO A 44 -15.98 13.78 -19.85
N ALA A 45 -16.24 13.61 -21.15
CA ALA A 45 -15.29 13.96 -22.21
C ALA A 45 -15.09 15.47 -22.33
#